data_AF-A0A7X6DFW7-F1
#
_entry.id   AF-A0A7X6DFW7-F1
#
_cell.length_a   1.000
_cell.length_b   1.000
_cell.length_c   1.000
_cell.angle_alpha   90.00
_cell.angle_beta   90.00
_cell.angle_gamma   90.00
#
_symmetry.space_group_name_H-M   'P 1'
#
loop_
_entity.id
_entity.type
_entity.pdbx_description
1 polymer ?
#
loop_
_entity_poly.entity_id
_entity_poly.type
_entity_poly.pdbx_seq_one_letter_code
_entity_poly.pdbx_strand_id
1 'polypeptide(L)'
;MPAGAARAHRRAAGTGSSAAAGAGTRRTDGPRGAEAQLPGADRRRAPLGRRSRREARHGLADREPCEPAGADVARAPPAGPRGPGQRVEPRPLGRATARALVAHGRRHRLPLTMRVLMVTRESAEDRRYGLGRSLAPLMAPMAAAGAQVRYFCADDLDPAAVQRRRDRTARWEGWPMVAGRPNRVNLLRAWSERMHVGFEASRVARLEAYTHVHAHDPWLACGVALGLRRHGAGGVHWGLTQHGFGSYSQATHEDGLEQGPAAQAWLRRIERFVSLRARWVMAPTQAGLAQLARDFALSRVPAHWHCVPHAKPPLDPRTPATRDGARAALGWSHDELVVLAVGRLVPLKCFDRIIRACAAQQVPRLRLQLLGGGDASALQALAHSLGFGAQLHVTSTDDVTPFFHGADVYMSASSTEAFGLANLEALCAGLPAICSAVGGVPEVTGDGAWLVPNDTDTLTRTLAALLADESLRAHWTARALARAAAWPAPEDIARKYVAIYQAA
;
A
#
# COMPACT_ATOMS: atom_id res chain seq x y z
N MET A 1 25.09 -9.97 -46.47
CA MET A 1 24.93 -10.56 -47.82
C MET A 1 24.33 -11.95 -47.67
N PRO A 2 23.22 -12.25 -48.35
CA PRO A 2 22.41 -13.44 -48.11
C PRO A 2 22.75 -14.62 -49.04
N ALA A 3 22.14 -15.76 -48.70
CA ALA A 3 21.58 -16.78 -49.59
C ALA A 3 22.51 -17.79 -50.29
N GLY A 4 22.06 -19.06 -50.25
CA GLY A 4 22.49 -20.06 -51.23
C GLY A 4 21.97 -21.46 -50.93
N ALA A 5 20.86 -21.82 -51.60
CA ALA A 5 20.53 -23.17 -52.10
C ALA A 5 20.41 -24.34 -51.09
N ALA A 6 19.77 -25.47 -51.34
CA ALA A 6 18.69 -25.93 -52.21
C ALA A 6 18.40 -27.38 -51.76
N ARG A 7 17.13 -27.80 -51.89
CA ARG A 7 16.63 -29.19 -52.15
C ARG A 7 17.22 -30.37 -51.35
N ALA A 8 16.45 -30.99 -50.47
CA ALA A 8 15.46 -32.05 -50.75
C ALA A 8 16.07 -33.39 -51.21
N HIS A 9 15.95 -34.46 -50.41
CA HIS A 9 14.97 -35.52 -50.62
C HIS A 9 15.15 -36.76 -49.70
N ARG A 10 13.98 -37.26 -49.24
CA ARG A 10 13.54 -38.68 -49.14
C ARG A 10 14.25 -39.60 -48.14
N ARG A 11 13.48 -40.08 -47.14
CA ARG A 11 12.84 -41.42 -47.04
C ARG A 11 13.82 -42.48 -46.52
N ALA A 12 13.45 -43.43 -45.68
CA ALA A 12 12.22 -43.76 -44.99
C ALA A 12 12.55 -44.76 -43.87
N ALA A 13 11.66 -44.80 -42.88
CA ALA A 13 11.12 -45.97 -42.18
C ALA A 13 12.01 -47.18 -41.86
N GLY A 14 11.92 -47.60 -40.60
CA GLY A 14 11.71 -49.03 -40.31
C GLY A 14 12.29 -49.56 -39.01
N THR A 15 11.41 -49.75 -38.02
CA THR A 15 11.22 -51.00 -37.23
C THR A 15 12.44 -51.62 -36.53
N GLY A 16 12.43 -52.06 -35.28
CA GLY A 16 11.43 -52.32 -34.26
C GLY A 16 12.18 -52.81 -33.01
N SER A 17 11.70 -52.48 -31.82
CA SER A 17 11.14 -53.45 -30.86
C SER A 17 12.15 -54.12 -29.89
N SER A 18 11.82 -53.98 -28.60
CA SER A 18 11.90 -55.01 -27.56
C SER A 18 13.22 -55.26 -26.80
N ALA A 19 13.25 -54.66 -25.60
CA ALA A 19 13.27 -55.33 -24.31
C ALA A 19 14.57 -55.91 -23.68
N ALA A 20 14.69 -55.55 -22.39
CA ALA A 20 15.07 -56.38 -21.25
C ALA A 20 16.57 -56.68 -20.97
N ALA A 21 17.04 -56.03 -19.90
CA ALA A 21 17.51 -56.62 -18.64
C ALA A 21 18.73 -57.59 -18.60
N GLY A 22 19.57 -57.35 -17.58
CA GLY A 22 20.47 -58.34 -16.95
C GLY A 22 21.95 -58.01 -17.14
N ALA A 23 22.62 -57.36 -16.19
CA ALA A 23 23.16 -57.89 -14.93
C ALA A 23 24.45 -58.72 -15.09
N GLY A 24 25.45 -58.45 -14.24
CA GLY A 24 26.64 -59.30 -14.07
C GLY A 24 27.91 -58.55 -13.65
N THR A 25 27.98 -57.96 -12.45
CA THR A 25 28.55 -58.54 -11.20
C THR A 25 30.08 -58.67 -11.13
N ARG A 26 30.66 -58.14 -10.04
CA ARG A 26 31.34 -58.91 -8.96
C ARG A 26 31.68 -57.92 -7.81
N ARG A 27 31.09 -58.08 -6.62
CA ARG A 27 31.51 -58.91 -5.45
C ARG A 27 32.65 -58.23 -4.69
N THR A 28 32.75 -58.14 -3.36
CA THR A 28 32.08 -58.63 -2.13
C THR A 28 32.66 -57.73 -0.99
N ASP A 29 32.11 -57.51 0.21
CA ASP A 29 31.70 -58.42 1.28
C ASP A 29 30.86 -57.63 2.32
N GLY A 30 29.86 -58.28 2.93
CA GLY A 30 29.17 -57.81 4.15
C GLY A 30 29.92 -58.25 5.43
N PRO A 31 29.29 -58.35 6.64
CA PRO A 31 27.85 -58.21 6.92
C PRO A 31 27.48 -57.49 8.26
N ARG A 32 26.15 -57.35 8.51
CA ARG A 32 25.42 -57.17 9.81
C ARG A 32 25.73 -55.88 10.60
N GLY A 33 24.79 -55.01 10.97
CA GLY A 33 23.41 -55.19 11.43
C GLY A 33 23.35 -54.80 12.92
N ALA A 34 22.78 -53.64 13.25
CA ALA A 34 22.17 -53.32 14.57
C ALA A 34 21.69 -51.86 14.63
N GLU A 35 20.52 -51.68 15.25
CA GLU A 35 19.97 -50.43 15.76
C GLU A 35 20.94 -49.73 16.75
N ALA A 36 20.97 -48.39 16.73
CA ALA A 36 21.39 -47.55 17.87
C ALA A 36 20.86 -46.13 17.61
N GLN A 37 19.85 -45.66 18.36
CA GLN A 37 19.97 -45.00 19.67
C GLN A 37 20.80 -43.70 19.67
N LEU A 38 20.09 -42.62 19.99
CA LEU A 38 20.55 -41.27 20.30
C LEU A 38 21.67 -41.26 21.35
N PRO A 39 22.58 -40.28 21.33
CA PRO A 39 23.25 -39.81 22.53
C PRO A 39 22.67 -38.45 22.97
N GLY A 40 22.09 -38.45 24.16
CA GLY A 40 21.89 -37.24 24.95
C GLY A 40 23.22 -36.71 25.48
N ALA A 41 23.34 -35.39 25.52
CA ALA A 41 24.36 -34.70 26.31
C ALA A 41 23.66 -33.87 27.38
N ASP A 42 23.72 -34.39 28.60
CA ASP A 42 23.33 -33.75 29.84
C ASP A 42 24.39 -32.70 30.24
N ARG A 43 23.97 -31.44 30.40
CA ARG A 43 24.65 -30.45 31.25
C ARG A 43 23.63 -29.64 32.04
N ARG A 44 23.25 -30.20 33.20
CA ARG A 44 23.22 -29.55 34.53
C ARG A 44 22.92 -28.04 34.53
N ARG A 45 21.68 -27.70 34.91
CA ARG A 45 21.29 -26.40 35.46
C ARG A 45 21.54 -26.36 36.97
N ALA A 46 22.18 -25.29 37.45
CA ALA A 46 22.08 -24.78 38.81
C ALA A 46 22.37 -23.26 38.82
N PRO A 47 21.87 -22.49 39.81
CA PRO A 47 21.26 -21.18 39.57
C PRO A 47 21.99 -20.00 40.24
N LEU A 48 22.07 -18.85 39.56
CA LEU A 48 22.44 -17.54 40.12
C LEU A 48 21.83 -16.45 39.21
N GLY A 49 21.18 -15.37 39.65
CA GLY A 49 20.89 -14.86 40.98
C GLY A 49 19.98 -13.63 40.81
N ARG A 50 19.05 -13.45 41.77
CA ARG A 50 18.27 -12.23 41.94
C ARG A 50 19.19 -11.06 42.32
N ARG A 51 19.03 -9.92 41.66
CA ARG A 51 19.27 -8.52 42.10
C ARG A 51 19.04 -7.65 40.84
N SER A 52 18.33 -6.54 40.80
CA SER A 52 17.54 -5.79 41.77
C SER A 52 16.62 -4.89 40.94
N ARG A 53 15.30 -5.07 41.06
CA ARG A 53 14.32 -4.08 40.60
C ARG A 53 14.18 -3.02 41.70
N ARG A 54 14.70 -1.82 41.45
CA ARG A 54 14.28 -0.55 42.04
C ARG A 54 14.55 0.51 40.95
N GLU A 55 13.49 0.96 40.29
CA GLU A 55 12.78 2.21 40.59
C GLU A 55 13.35 3.38 39.77
N ALA A 56 12.68 3.68 38.67
CA ALA A 56 12.42 5.05 38.23
C ALA A 56 11.00 5.06 37.64
N ARG A 57 10.02 5.22 38.54
CA ARG A 57 8.65 5.64 38.21
C ARG A 57 8.58 7.16 38.34
N HIS A 58 7.70 7.75 37.53
CA HIS A 58 7.30 9.17 37.45
C HIS A 58 8.18 10.04 36.53
N GLY A 59 7.65 10.89 35.65
CA GLY A 59 6.30 11.45 35.58
C GLY A 59 5.79 11.64 34.14
N LEU A 60 4.54 11.24 33.96
CA LEU A 60 3.58 11.84 33.02
C LEU A 60 2.76 12.81 33.89
N ALA A 61 2.96 14.11 33.72
CA ALA A 61 2.01 15.16 34.10
C ALA A 61 2.40 16.47 33.40
N ASP A 62 1.39 17.08 32.79
CA ASP A 62 1.20 18.50 32.50
C ASP A 62 2.24 19.24 31.64
N ARG A 63 1.83 19.57 30.43
CA ARG A 63 2.34 20.76 29.73
C ARG A 63 1.16 21.65 29.35
N GLU A 64 1.01 22.72 30.11
CA GLU A 64 0.31 23.94 29.67
C GLU A 64 1.03 24.58 28.46
N PRO A 65 0.34 25.42 27.68
CA PRO A 65 0.84 25.91 26.41
C PRO A 65 1.94 26.96 26.61
N CYS A 66 3.07 26.75 25.93
CA CYS A 66 4.14 27.73 25.84
C CYS A 66 3.82 28.72 24.72
N GLU A 67 3.76 30.02 25.05
CA GLU A 67 3.62 31.12 24.10
C GLU A 67 4.77 31.16 23.08
N PRO A 68 4.52 31.53 21.81
CA PRO A 68 5.59 31.73 20.85
C PRO A 68 6.17 33.14 20.96
N ALA A 69 7.48 33.23 21.18
CA ALA A 69 8.27 34.44 21.04
C ALA A 69 8.43 34.82 19.55
N GLY A 70 8.41 36.13 19.29
CA GLY A 70 8.22 36.75 17.99
C GLY A 70 9.30 36.51 16.93
N ALA A 71 8.86 36.54 15.67
CA ALA A 71 9.66 36.99 14.54
C ALA A 71 8.73 37.68 13.53
N ASP A 72 9.15 38.86 13.10
CA ASP A 72 8.44 39.88 12.31
C ASP A 72 7.83 39.38 10.99
N VAL A 73 6.58 39.78 10.74
CA VAL A 73 5.99 39.85 9.40
C VAL A 73 5.51 41.27 9.14
N ALA A 74 6.10 41.90 8.12
CA ALA A 74 5.80 43.24 7.65
C ALA A 74 4.32 43.42 7.30
N ARG A 75 3.74 44.51 7.80
CA ARG A 75 2.35 44.95 7.59
C ARG A 75 2.11 45.48 6.17
N ALA A 76 1.05 45.01 5.52
CA ALA A 76 0.39 45.71 4.41
C ALA A 76 -0.74 46.65 4.95
N PRO A 77 -1.00 47.81 4.33
CA PRO A 77 -1.86 48.86 4.89
C PRO A 77 -3.37 48.62 4.68
N PRO A 78 -4.25 49.28 5.47
CA PRO A 78 -5.69 49.03 5.45
C PRO A 78 -6.40 49.83 4.35
N ALA A 79 -7.36 49.21 3.66
CA ALA A 79 -8.30 49.89 2.78
C ALA A 79 -9.57 50.30 3.54
N GLY A 80 -9.94 51.58 3.39
CA GLY A 80 -11.05 52.27 4.03
C GLY A 80 -12.45 51.99 3.45
N PRO A 81 -13.43 52.89 3.68
CA PRO A 81 -14.78 52.54 4.12
C PRO A 81 -15.80 52.23 3.01
N ARG A 82 -16.89 51.56 3.45
CA ARG A 82 -18.06 51.12 2.67
C ARG A 82 -18.93 52.29 2.18
N GLY A 83 -19.50 52.13 0.97
CA GLY A 83 -20.64 52.90 0.44
C GLY A 83 -21.82 51.98 0.05
N PRO A 84 -23.04 52.51 -0.15
CA PRO A 84 -24.29 51.81 0.19
C PRO A 84 -25.03 51.15 -0.99
N GLY A 85 -25.79 50.09 -0.64
CA GLY A 85 -27.15 49.87 -1.14
C GLY A 85 -27.34 49.26 -2.54
N GLN A 86 -27.67 47.97 -2.59
CA GLN A 86 -28.84 47.46 -3.31
C GLN A 86 -29.14 46.01 -2.88
N ARG A 87 -30.24 45.82 -2.15
CA ARG A 87 -30.83 44.52 -1.83
C ARG A 87 -31.61 44.03 -3.06
N VAL A 88 -31.31 42.84 -3.55
CA VAL A 88 -32.17 42.12 -4.50
C VAL A 88 -32.90 41.04 -3.70
N GLU A 89 -34.20 41.21 -3.50
CA GLU A 89 -35.09 40.20 -2.91
C GLU A 89 -35.42 39.09 -3.93
N PRO A 90 -35.50 37.82 -3.51
CA PRO A 90 -35.99 36.74 -4.36
C PRO A 90 -37.53 36.70 -4.40
N ARG A 91 -38.11 36.82 -5.60
CA ARG A 91 -39.55 36.61 -5.84
C ARG A 91 -39.94 35.13 -5.63
N PRO A 92 -41.09 34.83 -4.98
CA PRO A 92 -41.58 33.47 -4.85
C PRO A 92 -42.28 32.99 -6.14
N LEU A 93 -41.84 31.86 -6.70
CA LEU A 93 -42.54 31.18 -7.79
C LEU A 93 -43.80 30.48 -7.26
N GLY A 94 -44.96 30.91 -7.75
CA GLY A 94 -46.28 30.47 -7.32
C GLY A 94 -46.63 29.02 -7.69
N ARG A 95 -47.46 28.41 -6.82
CA ARG A 95 -48.00 27.04 -6.90
C ARG A 95 -49.03 26.86 -8.03
N ALA A 96 -48.67 27.10 -9.30
CA ALA A 96 -49.61 26.96 -10.42
C ALA A 96 -49.08 26.17 -11.65
N THR A 97 -47.86 25.64 -11.63
CA THR A 97 -47.28 24.87 -12.75
C THR A 97 -46.85 23.46 -12.36
N ALA A 98 -47.61 22.79 -11.49
CA ALA A 98 -47.34 21.43 -11.04
C ALA A 98 -48.44 20.40 -11.40
N ARG A 99 -49.39 20.72 -12.29
CA ARG A 99 -50.55 19.83 -12.59
C ARG A 99 -50.86 19.58 -14.07
N ALA A 100 -49.96 19.88 -15.01
CA ALA A 100 -50.23 19.70 -16.44
C ALA A 100 -49.21 18.82 -17.20
N LEU A 101 -48.53 17.88 -16.54
CA LEU A 101 -47.62 16.91 -17.18
C LEU A 101 -47.78 15.49 -16.59
N VAL A 102 -49.01 14.95 -16.61
CA VAL A 102 -49.30 13.53 -16.24
C VAL A 102 -50.08 12.81 -17.35
N ALA A 103 -49.75 13.05 -18.62
CA ALA A 103 -50.26 12.21 -19.69
C ALA A 103 -49.16 11.95 -20.72
N HIS A 104 -48.83 10.66 -20.86
CA HIS A 104 -48.00 10.08 -21.91
C HIS A 104 -46.49 10.36 -21.86
N GLY A 105 -45.80 9.65 -20.95
CA GLY A 105 -44.36 9.47 -21.02
C GLY A 105 -44.01 7.98 -20.98
N ARG A 106 -43.69 7.39 -22.13
CA ARG A 106 -42.82 6.21 -22.17
C ARG A 106 -41.59 6.56 -21.35
N ARG A 107 -41.40 5.88 -20.21
CA ARG A 107 -40.22 6.03 -19.37
C ARG A 107 -39.02 5.55 -20.17
N HIS A 108 -38.41 6.42 -20.96
CA HIS A 108 -36.97 6.34 -21.18
C HIS A 108 -36.36 6.50 -19.79
N ARG A 109 -36.10 5.36 -19.12
CA ARG A 109 -35.18 5.34 -17.98
C ARG A 109 -33.86 5.86 -18.56
N LEU A 110 -33.54 7.11 -18.27
CA LEU A 110 -32.15 7.56 -18.30
C LEU A 110 -31.34 6.46 -17.59
N PRO A 111 -30.24 5.96 -18.19
CA PRO A 111 -29.45 4.94 -17.52
C PRO A 111 -29.14 5.47 -16.12
N LEU A 112 -29.55 4.75 -15.09
CA LEU A 112 -29.32 5.16 -13.71
C LEU A 112 -27.82 5.32 -13.57
N THR A 113 -27.35 6.57 -13.51
CA THR A 113 -25.94 6.88 -13.36
C THR A 113 -25.45 6.13 -12.12
N MET A 114 -24.42 5.29 -12.29
CA MET A 114 -23.87 4.53 -11.18
C MET A 114 -23.28 5.52 -10.20
N ARG A 115 -23.75 5.47 -8.95
CA ARG A 115 -23.28 6.33 -7.86
C ARG A 115 -22.59 5.48 -6.82
N VAL A 116 -21.30 5.71 -6.63
CA VAL A 116 -20.40 4.93 -5.78
C VAL A 116 -19.91 5.80 -4.63
N LEU A 117 -20.16 5.34 -3.41
CA LEU A 117 -19.61 5.94 -2.19
C LEU A 117 -18.35 5.15 -1.80
N MET A 118 -17.16 5.74 -1.98
CA MET A 118 -15.89 5.16 -1.56
C MET A 118 -15.60 5.53 -0.11
N VAL A 119 -15.65 4.53 0.77
CA VAL A 119 -15.43 4.67 2.20
C VAL A 119 -13.98 4.40 2.52
N THR A 120 -13.26 5.39 3.02
CA THR A 120 -11.83 5.31 3.32
C THR A 120 -11.52 5.67 4.77
N ARG A 121 -10.32 5.33 5.23
CA ARG A 121 -9.81 5.70 6.56
C ARG A 121 -9.08 7.04 6.57
N GLU A 122 -8.82 7.59 5.40
CA GLU A 122 -7.93 8.74 5.25
C GLU A 122 -8.69 10.00 5.57
N SER A 123 -8.12 10.80 6.48
CA SER A 123 -8.54 12.18 6.64
C SER A 123 -8.34 12.94 5.32
N ALA A 124 -9.00 14.09 5.16
CA ALA A 124 -8.80 14.95 4.00
C ALA A 124 -7.30 15.30 3.79
N GLU A 125 -6.54 15.40 4.88
CA GLU A 125 -5.09 15.67 4.86
C GLU A 125 -4.26 14.44 4.45
N ASP A 126 -4.65 13.24 4.89
CA ASP A 126 -3.95 11.97 4.61
C ASP A 126 -4.15 11.46 3.16
N ARG A 127 -5.23 11.91 2.49
CA ARG A 127 -5.50 11.56 1.08
C ARG A 127 -4.33 11.91 0.14
N ARG A 128 -3.45 12.83 0.56
CA ARG A 128 -2.27 13.25 -0.21
C ARG A 128 -1.19 12.17 -0.32
N TYR A 129 -1.07 11.27 0.67
CA TYR A 129 0.07 10.34 0.75
C TYR A 129 -0.31 8.85 0.67
N GLY A 130 -1.59 8.50 0.80
CA GLY A 130 -2.05 7.11 0.79
C GLY A 130 -2.95 6.75 -0.40
N LEU A 131 -4.10 6.13 -0.14
CA LEU A 131 -5.09 5.67 -1.12
C LEU A 131 -5.54 6.78 -2.06
N GLY A 132 -5.68 8.01 -1.57
CA GLY A 132 -6.00 9.17 -2.40
C GLY A 132 -5.02 9.37 -3.56
N ARG A 133 -3.71 9.15 -3.38
CA ARG A 133 -2.71 9.20 -4.46
C ARG A 133 -2.99 8.17 -5.57
N SER A 134 -3.51 7.00 -5.21
CA SER A 134 -3.82 5.93 -6.16
C SER A 134 -5.21 6.04 -6.81
N LEU A 135 -6.17 6.65 -6.12
CA LEU A 135 -7.57 6.72 -6.55
C LEU A 135 -7.95 8.07 -7.16
N ALA A 136 -7.29 9.17 -6.77
CA ALA A 136 -7.56 10.49 -7.34
C ALA A 136 -7.39 10.52 -8.87
N PRO A 137 -6.36 9.89 -9.48
CA PRO A 137 -6.23 9.82 -10.93
C PRO A 137 -7.38 9.05 -11.61
N LEU A 138 -8.12 8.21 -10.86
CA LEU A 138 -9.22 7.41 -11.41
C LEU A 138 -10.56 8.14 -11.41
N MET A 139 -10.72 9.23 -10.65
CA MET A 139 -12.05 9.85 -10.47
C MET A 139 -12.67 10.35 -11.78
N ALA A 140 -11.91 11.15 -12.54
CA ALA A 140 -12.39 11.66 -13.82
C ALA A 140 -12.59 10.54 -14.86
N PRO A 141 -11.64 9.58 -15.04
CA PRO A 141 -11.87 8.42 -15.89
C PRO A 141 -13.07 7.55 -15.48
N MET A 142 -13.33 7.36 -14.18
CA MET A 142 -14.51 6.62 -13.71
C MET A 142 -15.81 7.36 -14.02
N ALA A 143 -15.84 8.69 -13.87
CA ALA A 143 -16.98 9.50 -14.25
C ALA A 143 -17.24 9.40 -15.76
N ALA A 144 -16.20 9.47 -16.59
CA ALA A 144 -16.28 9.27 -18.03
C ALA A 144 -16.76 7.84 -18.40
N ALA A 145 -16.42 6.84 -17.59
CA ALA A 145 -16.91 5.47 -17.73
C ALA A 145 -18.34 5.26 -17.16
N GLY A 146 -19.01 6.30 -16.68
CA GLY A 146 -20.41 6.25 -16.22
C GLY A 146 -20.61 6.02 -14.72
N ALA A 147 -19.55 6.12 -13.90
CA ALA A 147 -19.62 6.00 -12.45
C ALA A 147 -19.24 7.32 -11.75
N GLN A 148 -20.22 7.95 -11.09
CA GLN A 148 -19.97 9.08 -10.20
C GLN A 148 -19.46 8.58 -8.85
N VAL A 149 -18.30 9.08 -8.43
CA VAL A 149 -17.61 8.65 -7.22
C VAL A 149 -17.53 9.80 -6.22
N ARG A 150 -17.85 9.51 -4.95
CA ARG A 150 -17.61 10.42 -3.81
C ARG A 150 -16.85 9.68 -2.71
N TYR A 151 -15.89 10.35 -2.09
CA TYR A 151 -15.23 9.84 -0.88
C TYR A 151 -16.04 10.11 0.39
N PHE A 152 -15.92 9.20 1.35
CA PHE A 152 -16.49 9.32 2.68
C PHE A 152 -15.47 8.80 3.72
N CYS A 153 -15.12 9.61 4.70
CA CYS A 153 -14.21 9.25 5.78
C CYS A 153 -14.69 9.74 7.15
N ALA A 154 -13.83 9.65 8.16
CA ALA A 154 -14.15 10.06 9.53
C ALA A 154 -14.46 11.57 9.66
N ASP A 155 -13.87 12.41 8.80
CA ASP A 155 -14.07 13.86 8.80
C ASP A 155 -15.46 14.26 8.30
N ASP A 156 -16.13 13.37 7.56
CA ASP A 156 -17.50 13.58 7.06
C ASP A 156 -18.57 13.24 8.11
N LEU A 157 -18.17 12.77 9.31
CA LEU A 157 -19.10 12.39 10.37
C LEU A 157 -19.62 13.59 11.16
N ASP A 158 -20.91 13.53 11.53
CA ASP A 158 -21.52 14.47 12.48
C ASP A 158 -20.74 14.45 13.83
N PRO A 159 -20.23 15.59 14.32
CA PRO A 159 -19.51 15.67 15.59
C PRO A 159 -20.29 15.05 16.76
N ALA A 160 -21.62 15.18 16.78
CA ALA A 160 -22.44 14.57 17.82
C ALA A 160 -22.49 13.04 17.71
N ALA A 161 -22.44 12.48 16.48
CA ALA A 161 -22.33 11.04 16.27
C ALA A 161 -20.95 10.51 16.71
N VAL A 162 -19.88 11.25 16.41
CA VAL A 162 -18.52 10.94 16.86
C VAL A 162 -18.45 10.91 18.39
N GLN A 163 -19.06 11.89 19.07
CA GLN A 163 -19.09 11.93 20.53
C GLN A 163 -19.86 10.73 21.12
N ARG A 164 -21.07 10.43 20.61
CA ARG A 164 -21.84 9.24 21.06
C ARG A 164 -21.08 7.93 20.92
N ARG A 165 -20.28 7.79 19.86
CA ARG A 165 -19.39 6.63 19.66
C ARG A 165 -18.27 6.60 20.70
N ARG A 166 -17.60 7.74 20.96
CA ARG A 166 -16.55 7.85 21.98
C ARG A 166 -17.08 7.43 23.35
N ASP A 167 -18.25 7.94 23.74
CA ASP A 167 -18.89 7.60 25.02
C ASP A 167 -19.19 6.09 25.11
N ARG A 168 -19.68 5.49 24.03
CA ARG A 168 -19.95 4.04 23.98
C ARG A 168 -18.67 3.21 24.06
N THR A 169 -17.61 3.65 23.38
CA THR A 169 -16.32 2.96 23.38
C THR A 169 -15.66 3.03 24.76
N ALA A 170 -15.74 4.18 25.44
CA ALA A 170 -15.25 4.34 26.81
C ALA A 170 -15.92 3.36 27.80
N ARG A 171 -17.22 3.04 27.61
CA ARG A 171 -17.90 2.02 28.41
C ARG A 171 -17.34 0.62 28.19
N TRP A 172 -16.88 0.30 26.98
CA TRP A 172 -16.28 -1.00 26.65
C TRP A 172 -14.82 -1.12 27.10
N GLU A 173 -14.11 0.00 27.24
CA GLU A 173 -12.76 0.03 27.81
C GLU A 173 -12.73 -0.44 29.27
N GLY A 174 -13.84 -0.22 29.99
CA GLY A 174 -14.02 -0.70 31.37
C GLY A 174 -14.31 -2.21 31.49
N TRP A 175 -14.48 -2.95 30.38
CA TRP A 175 -14.76 -4.39 30.45
C TRP A 175 -13.55 -5.19 30.97
N PRO A 176 -13.73 -6.20 31.84
CA PRO A 176 -12.62 -6.98 32.42
C PRO A 176 -11.66 -7.62 31.41
N MET A 177 -12.14 -7.86 30.18
CA MET A 177 -11.32 -8.42 29.09
C MET A 177 -10.41 -7.39 28.39
N VAL A 178 -10.68 -6.09 28.57
CA VAL A 178 -10.02 -4.97 27.89
C VAL A 178 -9.30 -4.04 28.87
N ALA A 179 -9.90 -3.80 30.04
CA ALA A 179 -9.39 -2.91 31.07
C ALA A 179 -7.95 -3.26 31.47
N GLY A 180 -7.11 -2.22 31.61
CA GLY A 180 -5.70 -2.36 32.00
C GLY A 180 -4.77 -2.96 30.94
N ARG A 181 -5.23 -3.16 29.69
CA ARG A 181 -4.43 -3.71 28.58
C ARG A 181 -4.33 -2.72 27.41
N PRO A 182 -3.29 -1.87 27.36
CA PRO A 182 -3.18 -0.76 26.39
C PRO A 182 -3.35 -1.18 24.93
N ASN A 183 -2.71 -2.29 24.51
CA ASN A 183 -2.82 -2.80 23.14
C ASN A 183 -4.26 -3.18 22.78
N ARG A 184 -5.03 -3.75 23.73
CA ARG A 184 -6.44 -4.14 23.49
C ARG A 184 -7.36 -2.92 23.44
N VAL A 185 -7.09 -1.91 24.26
CA VAL A 185 -7.83 -0.63 24.23
C VAL A 185 -7.62 0.08 22.89
N ASN A 186 -6.37 0.23 22.44
CA ASN A 186 -6.06 0.88 21.17
C ASN A 186 -6.69 0.16 19.98
N LEU A 187 -6.62 -1.17 20.00
CA LEU A 187 -7.21 -2.01 18.98
C LEU A 187 -8.74 -1.90 18.93
N LEU A 188 -9.40 -1.92 20.10
CA LEU A 188 -10.84 -1.72 20.22
C LEU A 188 -11.27 -0.34 19.71
N ARG A 189 -10.56 0.73 20.08
CA ARG A 189 -10.82 2.09 19.61
C ARG A 189 -10.72 2.17 18.09
N ALA A 190 -9.63 1.66 17.51
CA ALA A 190 -9.40 1.68 16.08
C ALA A 190 -10.48 0.93 15.28
N TRP A 191 -10.97 -0.21 15.79
CA TRP A 191 -12.05 -0.95 15.14
C TRP A 191 -13.41 -0.28 15.31
N SER A 192 -13.72 0.19 16.52
CA SER A 192 -14.97 0.89 16.82
C SER A 192 -15.15 2.09 15.89
N GLU A 193 -14.08 2.87 15.69
CA GLU A 193 -14.06 3.98 14.75
C GLU A 193 -14.40 3.56 13.32
N ARG A 194 -13.70 2.57 12.77
CA ARG A 194 -13.90 2.13 11.38
C ARG A 194 -15.28 1.53 11.16
N MET A 195 -15.72 0.67 12.05
CA MET A 195 -17.07 0.11 11.97
C MET A 195 -18.13 1.21 12.04
N HIS A 196 -17.91 2.26 12.84
CA HIS A 196 -18.82 3.40 12.88
C HIS A 196 -18.83 4.21 11.59
N VAL A 197 -17.67 4.51 11.00
CA VAL A 197 -17.57 5.19 9.70
C VAL A 197 -18.32 4.40 8.63
N GLY A 198 -18.07 3.09 8.53
CA GLY A 198 -18.78 2.23 7.57
C GLY A 198 -20.30 2.19 7.81
N PHE A 199 -20.72 2.17 9.08
CA PHE A 199 -22.13 2.21 9.44
C PHE A 199 -22.80 3.52 9.00
N GLU A 200 -22.19 4.68 9.29
CA GLU A 200 -22.73 5.97 8.85
C GLU A 200 -22.69 6.14 7.33
N ALA A 201 -21.66 5.61 6.66
CA ALA A 201 -21.60 5.58 5.20
C ALA A 201 -22.83 4.86 4.59
N SER A 202 -23.30 3.79 5.22
CA SER A 202 -24.51 3.09 4.77
C SER A 202 -25.79 3.93 4.93
N ARG A 203 -25.86 4.78 5.95
CA ARG A 203 -26.96 5.74 6.16
C ARG A 203 -26.95 6.79 5.06
N VAL A 204 -25.78 7.36 4.78
CA VAL A 204 -25.56 8.33 3.68
C VAL A 204 -25.90 7.69 2.34
N ALA A 205 -25.42 6.47 2.09
CA ALA A 205 -25.70 5.72 0.87
C ALA A 205 -27.21 5.60 0.60
N ARG A 206 -27.99 5.31 1.66
CA ARG A 206 -29.46 5.26 1.56
C ARG A 206 -30.08 6.64 1.33
N LEU A 207 -29.75 7.62 2.18
CA LEU A 207 -30.40 8.94 2.17
C LEU A 207 -30.13 9.71 0.88
N GLU A 208 -28.90 9.61 0.38
CA GLU A 208 -28.48 10.26 -0.85
C GLU A 208 -28.66 9.37 -2.09
N ALA A 209 -29.28 8.19 -1.99
CA ALA A 209 -29.55 7.28 -3.11
C ALA A 209 -28.30 6.86 -3.92
N TYR A 210 -27.24 6.43 -3.22
CA TYR A 210 -26.12 5.72 -3.85
C TYR A 210 -26.51 4.29 -4.22
N THR A 211 -25.91 3.81 -5.31
CA THR A 211 -26.12 2.44 -5.82
C THR A 211 -25.08 1.46 -5.26
N HIS A 212 -23.88 1.95 -4.96
CA HIS A 212 -22.74 1.14 -4.54
C HIS A 212 -22.02 1.79 -3.35
N VAL A 213 -21.55 0.96 -2.42
CA VAL A 213 -20.63 1.36 -1.34
C VAL A 213 -19.36 0.52 -1.45
N HIS A 214 -18.21 1.17 -1.60
CA HIS A 214 -16.93 0.52 -1.70
C HIS A 214 -16.09 0.84 -0.47
N ALA A 215 -15.81 -0.15 0.39
CA ALA A 215 -14.97 0.03 1.57
C ALA A 215 -13.49 -0.28 1.30
N HIS A 216 -12.57 0.55 1.81
CA HIS A 216 -11.12 0.34 1.60
C HIS A 216 -10.42 -0.39 2.77
N ASP A 217 -11.17 -1.14 3.57
CA ASP A 217 -10.69 -2.19 4.48
C ASP A 217 -11.86 -3.05 5.00
N PRO A 218 -11.61 -4.25 5.54
CA PRO A 218 -12.67 -5.16 5.99
C PRO A 218 -13.47 -4.64 7.21
N TRP A 219 -12.92 -3.74 8.04
CA TRP A 219 -13.62 -3.21 9.21
C TRP A 219 -14.62 -2.11 8.83
N LEU A 220 -14.26 -1.24 7.88
CA LEU A 220 -15.21 -0.36 7.20
C LEU A 220 -16.32 -1.20 6.53
N ALA A 221 -15.94 -2.27 5.82
CA ALA A 221 -16.91 -3.16 5.15
C ALA A 221 -17.87 -3.84 6.14
N CYS A 222 -17.37 -4.26 7.31
CA CYS A 222 -18.22 -4.78 8.39
C CYS A 222 -19.25 -3.74 8.85
N GLY A 223 -18.82 -2.49 9.04
CA GLY A 223 -19.71 -1.37 9.37
C GLY A 223 -20.79 -1.16 8.31
N VAL A 224 -20.39 -1.11 7.03
CA VAL A 224 -21.29 -0.97 5.88
C VAL A 224 -22.33 -2.10 5.85
N ALA A 225 -21.89 -3.36 5.94
CA ALA A 225 -22.78 -4.51 5.88
C ALA A 225 -23.82 -4.53 7.02
N LEU A 226 -23.42 -4.14 8.24
CA LEU A 226 -24.33 -4.01 9.38
C LEU A 226 -25.32 -2.86 9.19
N GLY A 227 -24.82 -1.71 8.74
CA GLY A 227 -25.64 -0.52 8.56
C GLY A 227 -26.65 -0.65 7.42
N LEU A 228 -26.28 -1.25 6.28
CA LEU A 228 -27.21 -1.49 5.16
C LEU A 228 -28.39 -2.37 5.60
N ARG A 229 -28.15 -3.40 6.40
CA ARG A 229 -29.22 -4.22 7.00
C ARG A 229 -30.09 -3.40 7.96
N ARG A 230 -29.47 -2.64 8.87
CA ARG A 230 -30.18 -1.86 9.89
C ARG A 230 -31.02 -0.72 9.31
N HIS A 231 -30.58 -0.14 8.21
CA HIS A 231 -31.25 0.95 7.52
C HIS A 231 -32.18 0.46 6.40
N GLY A 232 -32.34 -0.85 6.18
CA GLY A 232 -33.22 -1.36 5.11
C GLY A 232 -32.78 -0.94 3.70
N ALA A 233 -31.48 -0.76 3.49
CA ALA A 233 -30.89 -0.33 2.22
C ALA A 233 -30.50 -1.54 1.35
N GLY A 234 -31.40 -2.52 1.24
CA GLY A 234 -31.13 -3.81 0.57
C GLY A 234 -30.86 -3.71 -0.94
N GLY A 235 -31.19 -2.58 -1.57
CA GLY A 235 -30.90 -2.29 -2.99
C GLY A 235 -29.51 -1.68 -3.25
N VAL A 236 -28.69 -1.49 -2.22
CA VAL A 236 -27.33 -0.94 -2.36
C VAL A 236 -26.31 -2.08 -2.37
N HIS A 237 -25.53 -2.17 -3.45
CA HIS A 237 -24.46 -3.17 -3.55
C HIS A 237 -23.23 -2.71 -2.78
N TRP A 238 -22.46 -3.65 -2.23
CA TRP A 238 -21.26 -3.31 -1.49
C TRP A 238 -20.14 -4.33 -1.69
N GLY A 239 -18.91 -3.83 -1.59
CA GLY A 239 -17.71 -4.64 -1.61
C GLY A 239 -16.53 -3.90 -1.02
N LEU A 240 -15.33 -4.48 -1.14
CA LEU A 240 -14.14 -3.90 -0.51
C LEU A 240 -12.86 -4.06 -1.33
N THR A 241 -11.88 -3.19 -1.08
CA THR A 241 -10.49 -3.36 -1.52
C THR A 241 -9.59 -3.63 -0.32
N GLN A 242 -8.74 -4.65 -0.42
CA GLN A 242 -7.67 -4.97 0.50
C GLN A 242 -6.35 -4.40 -0.02
N HIS A 243 -5.78 -3.43 0.70
CA HIS A 243 -4.53 -2.75 0.31
C HIS A 243 -3.27 -3.36 0.94
N GLY A 244 -3.42 -4.14 2.00
CA GLY A 244 -2.31 -4.88 2.62
C GLY A 244 -2.01 -6.18 1.88
N PHE A 245 -0.80 -6.71 2.06
CA PHE A 245 -0.45 -8.03 1.55
C PHE A 245 -1.03 -9.11 2.47
N GLY A 246 -2.17 -9.68 2.08
CA GLY A 246 -2.90 -10.65 2.90
C GLY A 246 -3.95 -10.01 3.81
N SER A 247 -4.29 -10.71 4.89
CA SER A 247 -5.33 -10.31 5.85
C SER A 247 -4.97 -9.01 6.58
N TYR A 248 -6.00 -8.24 6.95
CA TYR A 248 -5.82 -6.96 7.59
C TYR A 248 -5.19 -7.10 8.99
N SER A 249 -5.59 -8.15 9.72
CA SER A 249 -4.97 -8.56 10.99
C SER A 249 -3.48 -8.88 10.86
N GLN A 250 -3.05 -9.54 9.78
CA GLN A 250 -1.63 -9.78 9.51
C GLN A 250 -0.88 -8.47 9.23
N ALA A 251 -1.41 -7.63 8.33
CA ALA A 251 -0.79 -6.35 8.00
C ALA A 251 -0.63 -5.44 9.23
N THR A 252 -1.64 -5.37 10.10
CA THR A 252 -1.55 -4.59 11.35
C THR A 252 -0.58 -5.16 12.36
N HIS A 253 -0.43 -6.49 12.41
CA HIS A 253 0.57 -7.13 13.24
C HIS A 253 1.99 -6.78 12.78
N GLU A 254 2.23 -6.80 11.48
CA GLU A 254 3.49 -6.41 10.84
C GLU A 254 3.78 -4.90 11.01
N ASP A 255 2.75 -4.06 11.09
CA ASP A 255 2.84 -2.64 11.44
C ASP A 255 3.07 -2.39 12.96
N GLY A 256 3.25 -3.44 13.77
CA GLY A 256 3.63 -3.33 15.18
C GLY A 256 2.48 -3.41 16.20
N LEU A 257 1.23 -3.66 15.77
CA LEU A 257 0.13 -3.97 16.69
C LEU A 257 0.20 -5.45 17.10
N GLU A 258 0.95 -5.74 18.17
CA GLU A 258 1.09 -7.10 18.69
C GLU A 258 -0.26 -7.73 19.03
N GLN A 259 -0.61 -8.79 18.30
CA GLN A 259 -1.84 -9.55 18.45
C GLN A 259 -1.47 -11.01 18.73
N GLY A 260 -1.96 -11.57 19.84
CA GLY A 260 -1.76 -12.99 20.14
C GLY A 260 -2.46 -13.91 19.11
N PRO A 261 -2.04 -15.19 18.99
CA PRO A 261 -2.54 -16.10 17.96
C PRO A 261 -4.07 -16.27 17.96
N ALA A 262 -4.69 -16.34 19.14
CA ALA A 262 -6.14 -16.46 19.27
C ALA A 262 -6.90 -15.21 18.77
N ALA A 263 -6.36 -14.01 19.05
CA ALA A 263 -6.95 -12.77 18.58
C ALA A 263 -6.86 -12.68 17.05
N GLN A 264 -5.69 -12.96 16.48
CA GLN A 264 -5.54 -12.99 15.02
C GLN A 264 -6.47 -13.99 14.35
N ALA A 265 -6.60 -15.21 14.89
CA ALA A 265 -7.50 -16.23 14.35
C ALA A 265 -8.97 -15.77 14.39
N TRP A 266 -9.38 -15.08 15.45
CA TRP A 266 -10.73 -14.51 15.54
C TRP A 266 -10.94 -13.37 14.53
N LEU A 267 -9.97 -12.49 14.36
CA LEU A 267 -10.05 -11.38 13.39
C LEU A 267 -10.12 -11.90 11.96
N ARG A 268 -9.27 -12.86 11.59
CA ARG A 268 -9.34 -13.52 10.28
C ARG A 268 -10.68 -14.18 10.02
N ARG A 269 -11.36 -14.73 11.04
CA ARG A 269 -12.73 -15.27 10.88
C ARG A 269 -13.73 -14.17 10.52
N ILE A 270 -13.64 -13.00 11.15
CA ILE A 270 -14.51 -11.85 10.85
C ILE A 270 -14.21 -11.33 9.44
N GLU A 271 -12.94 -11.11 9.13
CA GLU A 271 -12.48 -10.64 7.82
C GLU A 271 -12.91 -11.60 6.70
N ARG A 272 -12.76 -12.92 6.91
CA ARG A 272 -13.26 -13.95 6.01
C ARG A 272 -14.78 -13.86 5.84
N PHE A 273 -15.52 -13.76 6.94
CA PHE A 273 -16.99 -13.71 6.91
C PHE A 273 -17.52 -12.53 6.10
N VAL A 274 -16.93 -11.34 6.28
CA VAL A 274 -17.32 -10.15 5.52
C VAL A 274 -16.87 -10.24 4.06
N SER A 275 -15.65 -10.70 3.78
CA SER A 275 -15.11 -10.80 2.42
C SER A 275 -15.84 -11.83 1.55
N LEU A 276 -16.35 -12.91 2.15
CA LEU A 276 -17.18 -13.90 1.45
C LEU A 276 -18.61 -13.41 1.18
N ARG A 277 -19.08 -12.36 1.86
CA ARG A 277 -20.42 -11.77 1.69
C ARG A 277 -20.43 -10.49 0.84
N ALA A 278 -19.27 -9.86 0.72
CA ALA A 278 -19.05 -8.75 -0.20
C ALA A 278 -19.38 -9.18 -1.63
N ARG A 279 -19.96 -8.29 -2.43
CA ARG A 279 -20.29 -8.60 -3.82
C ARG A 279 -19.06 -8.57 -4.73
N TRP A 280 -18.03 -7.83 -4.31
CA TRP A 280 -16.68 -7.88 -4.85
C TRP A 280 -15.65 -7.74 -3.73
N VAL A 281 -14.48 -8.34 -3.94
CA VAL A 281 -13.25 -8.04 -3.18
C VAL A 281 -12.16 -7.69 -4.18
N MET A 282 -11.44 -6.60 -3.98
CA MET A 282 -10.33 -6.21 -4.84
C MET A 282 -9.01 -6.25 -4.07
N ALA A 283 -7.92 -6.55 -4.75
CA ALA A 283 -6.57 -6.35 -4.25
C ALA A 283 -5.65 -5.93 -5.40
N PRO A 284 -4.54 -5.23 -5.13
CA PRO A 284 -3.73 -4.63 -6.19
C PRO A 284 -2.88 -5.66 -6.96
N THR A 285 -2.73 -6.88 -6.44
CA THR A 285 -1.93 -7.96 -7.03
C THR A 285 -2.62 -9.31 -6.90
N GLN A 286 -2.36 -10.21 -7.85
CA GLN A 286 -2.78 -11.61 -7.78
C GLN A 286 -2.12 -12.31 -6.59
N ALA A 287 -0.84 -12.01 -6.33
CA ALA A 287 -0.13 -12.50 -5.16
C ALA A 287 -0.85 -12.13 -3.85
N GLY A 288 -1.37 -10.89 -3.76
CA GLY A 288 -2.16 -10.41 -2.63
C GLY A 288 -3.48 -11.17 -2.45
N LEU A 289 -4.22 -11.43 -3.52
CA LEU A 289 -5.45 -12.25 -3.45
C LEU A 289 -5.17 -13.69 -3.02
N ALA A 290 -4.11 -14.29 -3.56
CA ALA A 290 -3.70 -15.63 -3.19
C ALA A 290 -3.28 -15.70 -1.71
N GLN A 291 -2.55 -14.69 -1.21
CA GLN A 291 -2.20 -14.59 0.21
C GLN A 291 -3.45 -14.43 1.07
N LEU A 292 -4.40 -13.56 0.68
CA LEU A 292 -5.65 -13.36 1.42
C LEU A 292 -6.48 -14.66 1.49
N ALA A 293 -6.54 -15.43 0.40
CA ALA A 293 -7.21 -16.73 0.38
C ALA A 293 -6.52 -17.75 1.31
N ARG A 294 -5.18 -17.77 1.35
CA ARG A 294 -4.40 -18.59 2.30
C ARG A 294 -4.67 -18.21 3.74
N ASP A 295 -4.65 -16.92 4.07
CA ASP A 295 -4.91 -16.41 5.41
C ASP A 295 -6.32 -16.79 5.90
N PHE A 296 -7.28 -16.82 4.99
CA PHE A 296 -8.65 -17.24 5.28
C PHE A 296 -8.87 -18.76 5.20
N ALA A 297 -7.83 -19.54 4.94
CA ALA A 297 -7.89 -20.99 4.73
C ALA A 297 -8.95 -21.39 3.69
N LEU A 298 -8.93 -20.70 2.54
CA LEU A 298 -9.74 -21.02 1.37
C LEU A 298 -8.92 -21.87 0.40
N SER A 299 -9.55 -22.89 -0.20
CA SER A 299 -8.89 -23.78 -1.17
C SER A 299 -8.57 -23.10 -2.51
N ARG A 300 -9.28 -22.03 -2.84
CA ARG A 300 -9.09 -21.22 -4.05
C ARG A 300 -9.56 -19.79 -3.81
N VAL A 301 -9.05 -18.88 -4.63
CA VAL A 301 -9.54 -17.49 -4.70
C VAL A 301 -10.99 -17.51 -5.21
N PRO A 302 -11.97 -16.92 -4.48
CA PRO A 302 -13.36 -16.82 -4.95
C PRO A 302 -13.51 -16.03 -6.26
N ALA A 303 -14.52 -16.37 -7.06
CA ALA A 303 -14.73 -15.76 -8.38
C ALA A 303 -15.07 -14.27 -8.34
N HIS A 304 -15.64 -13.78 -7.23
CA HIS A 304 -15.94 -12.37 -7.00
C HIS A 304 -14.75 -11.58 -6.44
N TRP A 305 -13.56 -12.18 -6.41
CA TRP A 305 -12.33 -11.51 -6.02
C TRP A 305 -11.53 -11.13 -7.26
N HIS A 306 -11.17 -9.85 -7.38
CA HIS A 306 -10.63 -9.27 -8.59
C HIS A 306 -9.28 -8.60 -8.32
N CYS A 307 -8.25 -8.97 -9.08
CA CYS A 307 -6.99 -8.23 -9.04
C CYS A 307 -7.19 -6.92 -9.81
N VAL A 308 -7.03 -5.78 -9.16
CA VAL A 308 -7.15 -4.45 -9.79
C VAL A 308 -5.91 -3.64 -9.40
N PRO A 309 -4.87 -3.60 -10.25
CA PRO A 309 -3.63 -2.89 -9.93
C PRO A 309 -3.87 -1.38 -9.87
N HIS A 310 -2.96 -0.66 -9.21
CA HIS A 310 -2.94 0.80 -9.29
C HIS A 310 -2.56 1.25 -10.71
N ALA A 311 -3.14 2.37 -11.14
CA ALA A 311 -2.85 2.97 -12.43
C ALA A 311 -1.40 3.47 -12.51
N LYS A 312 -0.93 3.62 -13.75
CA LYS A 312 0.37 4.25 -14.01
C LYS A 312 0.40 5.64 -13.36
N PRO A 313 1.41 5.94 -12.52
CA PRO A 313 1.56 7.27 -11.94
C PRO A 313 1.87 8.30 -13.03
N PRO A 314 1.45 9.57 -12.88
CA PRO A 314 1.72 10.64 -13.83
C PRO A 314 3.17 11.14 -13.66
N LEU A 315 4.14 10.26 -13.92
CA LEU A 315 5.55 10.52 -13.79
C LEU A 315 6.25 10.16 -15.10
N ASP A 316 6.73 11.17 -15.79
CA ASP A 316 7.40 10.99 -17.08
C ASP A 316 8.83 10.46 -16.91
N PRO A 317 9.35 9.73 -17.92
CA PRO A 317 10.74 9.31 -17.97
C PRO A 317 11.70 10.48 -17.80
N ARG A 318 12.77 10.27 -17.04
CA ARG A 318 13.84 11.28 -16.92
C ARG A 318 14.59 11.43 -18.25
N THR A 319 15.00 12.65 -18.55
CA THR A 319 15.92 13.01 -19.63
C THR A 319 17.15 13.69 -19.01
N PRO A 320 18.26 13.89 -19.74
CA PRO A 320 19.38 14.68 -19.23
C PRO A 320 18.94 16.07 -18.74
N ALA A 321 18.09 16.76 -19.50
CA ALA A 321 17.58 18.08 -19.13
C ALA A 321 16.72 18.06 -17.86
N THR A 322 15.81 17.08 -17.70
CA THR A 322 14.99 17.00 -16.48
C THR A 322 15.81 16.56 -15.27
N ARG A 323 16.83 15.71 -15.45
CA ARG A 323 17.78 15.35 -14.39
C ARG A 323 18.56 16.56 -13.90
N ASP A 324 19.13 17.34 -14.82
CA ASP A 324 19.95 18.50 -14.47
C ASP A 324 19.10 19.59 -13.81
N GLY A 325 17.91 19.87 -14.34
CA GLY A 325 16.95 20.78 -13.71
C GLY A 325 16.52 20.33 -12.32
N ALA A 326 16.27 19.02 -12.14
CA ALA A 326 15.94 18.46 -10.83
C ALA A 326 17.10 18.56 -9.84
N ARG A 327 18.33 18.28 -10.26
CA ARG A 327 19.52 18.43 -9.40
C ARG A 327 19.75 19.88 -9.01
N ALA A 328 19.60 20.82 -9.94
CA ALA A 328 19.69 22.24 -9.64
C ALA A 328 18.63 22.67 -8.61
N ALA A 329 17.38 22.26 -8.79
CA ALA A 329 16.28 22.56 -7.87
C ALA A 329 16.50 21.97 -6.46
N LEU A 330 17.14 20.82 -6.37
CA LEU A 330 17.43 20.14 -5.11
C LEU A 330 18.77 20.55 -4.47
N GLY A 331 19.60 21.33 -5.16
CA GLY A 331 20.96 21.67 -4.73
C GLY A 331 21.92 20.47 -4.73
N TRP A 332 21.72 19.52 -5.65
CA TRP A 332 22.53 18.30 -5.79
C TRP A 332 23.64 18.55 -6.81
N SER A 333 24.86 18.11 -6.52
CA SER A 333 25.97 18.24 -7.47
C SER A 333 25.84 17.24 -8.62
N HIS A 334 26.34 17.59 -9.80
CA HIS A 334 26.42 16.65 -10.93
C HIS A 334 27.36 15.47 -10.66
N ASP A 335 28.35 15.66 -9.78
CA ASP A 335 29.34 14.63 -9.43
C ASP A 335 28.84 13.66 -8.35
N GLU A 336 27.72 13.96 -7.69
CA GLU A 336 27.12 13.07 -6.69
C GLU A 336 26.49 11.84 -7.34
N LEU A 337 26.69 10.68 -6.70
CA LEU A 337 25.96 9.45 -6.96
C LEU A 337 24.80 9.37 -5.98
N VAL A 338 23.56 9.49 -6.46
CA VAL A 338 22.39 9.58 -5.58
C VAL A 338 21.58 8.29 -5.62
N VAL A 339 21.50 7.64 -4.46
CA VAL A 339 20.59 6.53 -4.19
C VAL A 339 19.32 7.09 -3.55
N LEU A 340 18.16 6.79 -4.16
CA LEU A 340 16.85 7.18 -3.67
C LEU A 340 16.14 5.98 -3.05
N ALA A 341 15.54 6.17 -1.87
CA ALA A 341 14.56 5.24 -1.32
C ALA A 341 13.35 6.00 -0.77
N VAL A 342 12.15 5.45 -0.98
CA VAL A 342 10.89 6.17 -0.73
C VAL A 342 9.93 5.29 0.08
N GLY A 343 9.40 5.83 1.17
CA GLY A 343 8.39 5.18 2.02
C GLY A 343 8.36 5.72 3.44
N ARG A 344 7.28 5.43 4.17
CA ARG A 344 7.14 5.76 5.61
C ARG A 344 8.33 5.22 6.41
N LEU A 345 8.84 5.98 7.37
CA LEU A 345 9.96 5.56 8.24
C LEU A 345 9.46 4.59 9.32
N VAL A 346 9.17 3.36 8.90
CA VAL A 346 8.67 2.27 9.73
C VAL A 346 9.54 1.01 9.55
N PRO A 347 9.62 0.11 10.54
CA PRO A 347 10.51 -1.05 10.50
C PRO A 347 10.34 -1.95 9.26
N LEU A 348 9.10 -2.09 8.74
CA LEU A 348 8.83 -2.93 7.56
C LEU A 348 9.51 -2.44 6.27
N LYS A 349 9.89 -1.16 6.18
CA LYS A 349 10.61 -0.62 5.01
C LYS A 349 12.09 -0.97 5.01
N CYS A 350 12.61 -1.42 6.16
CA CYS A 350 13.99 -1.86 6.36
C CYS A 350 15.03 -0.88 5.79
N PHE A 351 14.82 0.43 5.97
CA PHE A 351 15.77 1.46 5.53
C PHE A 351 17.16 1.29 6.17
N ASP A 352 17.21 0.65 7.34
CA ASP A 352 18.44 0.27 8.01
C ASP A 352 19.34 -0.63 7.13
N ARG A 353 18.76 -1.49 6.28
CA ARG A 353 19.52 -2.34 5.35
C ARG A 353 20.10 -1.54 4.18
N ILE A 354 19.33 -0.58 3.67
CA ILE A 354 19.78 0.34 2.61
C ILE A 354 20.92 1.22 3.13
N ILE A 355 20.80 1.77 4.35
CA ILE A 355 21.85 2.57 4.98
C ILE A 355 23.15 1.74 5.11
N ARG A 356 23.07 0.49 5.59
CA ARG A 356 24.25 -0.39 5.67
C ARG A 356 24.85 -0.69 4.30
N ALA A 357 24.02 -0.95 3.30
CA ALA A 357 24.48 -1.21 1.94
C ALA A 357 25.19 0.00 1.32
N CYS A 358 24.69 1.21 1.53
CA CYS A 358 25.32 2.46 1.08
C CYS A 358 26.61 2.74 1.86
N ALA A 359 26.59 2.63 3.20
CA ALA A 359 27.76 2.87 4.04
C ALA A 359 28.93 1.93 3.69
N ALA A 360 28.64 0.67 3.37
CA ALA A 360 29.64 -0.32 2.98
C ALA A 360 30.36 0.01 1.65
N GLN A 361 29.82 0.91 0.82
CA GLN A 361 30.49 1.30 -0.43
C GLN A 361 31.73 2.17 -0.19
N GLN A 362 31.78 2.89 0.94
CA GLN A 362 32.87 3.81 1.28
C GLN A 362 33.19 4.83 0.16
N VAL A 363 32.16 5.28 -0.57
CA VAL A 363 32.29 6.23 -1.68
C VAL A 363 31.95 7.64 -1.18
N PRO A 364 32.90 8.59 -1.08
CA PRO A 364 32.63 9.92 -0.48
C PRO A 364 31.57 10.77 -1.21
N ARG A 365 31.39 10.54 -2.52
CA ARG A 365 30.39 11.22 -3.36
C ARG A 365 29.01 10.56 -3.35
N LEU A 366 28.82 9.49 -2.57
CA LEU A 366 27.57 8.77 -2.48
C LEU A 366 26.61 9.53 -1.57
N ARG A 367 25.38 9.74 -2.03
CA ARG A 367 24.29 10.28 -1.25
C ARG A 367 23.18 9.25 -1.14
N LEU A 368 22.67 9.04 0.06
CA LEU A 368 21.40 8.34 0.27
C LEU A 368 20.32 9.38 0.60
N GLN A 369 19.36 9.55 -0.32
CA GLN A 369 18.15 10.33 -0.08
C GLN A 369 17.01 9.39 0.31
N LEU A 370 16.57 9.48 1.57
CA LEU A 370 15.35 8.85 2.05
C LEU A 370 14.19 9.85 1.98
N LEU A 371 13.10 9.44 1.34
CA LEU A 371 11.86 10.22 1.31
C LEU A 371 10.75 9.53 2.10
N GLY A 372 10.24 10.22 3.12
CA GLY A 372 9.06 9.79 3.86
C GLY A 372 9.00 10.35 5.28
N GLY A 373 7.78 10.42 5.81
CA GLY A 373 7.52 10.84 7.20
C GLY A 373 7.71 9.70 8.21
N GLY A 374 8.08 10.09 9.43
CA GLY A 374 8.23 9.23 10.61
C GLY A 374 9.44 9.62 11.45
N ASP A 375 9.75 8.83 12.48
CA ASP A 375 10.93 9.06 13.32
C ASP A 375 12.20 8.53 12.65
N ALA A 376 13.10 9.45 12.29
CA ALA A 376 14.37 9.14 11.65
C ALA A 376 15.52 8.90 12.65
N SER A 377 15.31 9.11 13.95
CA SER A 377 16.39 9.19 14.96
C SER A 377 17.25 7.93 14.99
N ALA A 378 16.61 6.75 14.96
CA ALA A 378 17.32 5.47 14.94
C ALA A 378 18.12 5.24 13.64
N LEU A 379 17.59 5.71 12.50
CA LEU A 379 18.24 5.62 11.20
C LEU A 379 19.46 6.56 11.11
N GLN A 380 19.32 7.78 11.64
CA GLN A 380 20.40 8.75 11.74
C GLN A 380 21.51 8.27 12.67
N ALA A 381 21.16 7.72 13.85
CA ALA A 381 22.12 7.14 14.78
C ALA A 381 22.89 5.97 14.14
N LEU A 382 22.20 5.11 13.38
CA LEU A 382 22.83 4.03 12.62
C LEU A 382 23.78 4.57 11.54
N ALA A 383 23.38 5.59 10.77
CA ALA A 383 24.25 6.17 9.75
C ALA A 383 25.50 6.81 10.38
N HIS A 384 25.36 7.51 11.51
CA HIS A 384 26.50 8.06 12.26
C HIS A 384 27.45 6.97 12.75
N SER A 385 26.94 5.88 13.33
CA SER A 385 27.80 4.79 13.83
C SER A 385 28.56 4.06 12.72
N LEU A 386 28.07 4.15 11.48
CA LEU A 386 28.72 3.61 10.28
C LEU A 386 29.62 4.61 9.55
N GLY A 387 29.79 5.84 10.07
CA GLY A 387 30.55 6.90 9.39
C GLY A 387 29.87 7.46 8.13
N PHE A 388 28.58 7.19 7.95
CA PHE A 388 27.79 7.57 6.77
C PHE A 388 26.78 8.70 7.06
N GLY A 389 26.79 9.27 8.26
CA GLY A 389 25.80 10.27 8.68
C GLY A 389 25.72 11.51 7.80
N ALA A 390 26.86 12.03 7.34
CA ALA A 390 26.90 13.20 6.45
C ALA A 390 26.33 12.93 5.04
N GLN A 391 26.22 11.66 4.65
CA GLN A 391 25.72 11.23 3.33
C GLN A 391 24.25 10.80 3.36
N LEU A 392 23.65 10.69 4.56
CA LEU A 392 22.24 10.35 4.75
C LEU A 392 21.40 11.62 4.84
N HIS A 393 20.46 11.78 3.92
CA HIS A 393 19.47 12.85 3.92
C HIS A 393 18.08 12.26 4.04
N VAL A 394 17.28 12.79 4.96
CA VAL A 394 15.90 12.35 5.19
C VAL A 394 14.98 13.55 4.99
N THR A 395 14.00 13.40 4.11
CA THR A 395 13.09 14.49 3.73
C THR A 395 11.67 13.97 3.63
N SER A 396 10.69 14.79 4.01
CA SER A 396 9.28 14.54 3.70
C SER A 396 8.83 15.60 2.70
N THR A 397 8.20 15.16 1.61
CA THR A 397 7.77 16.04 0.51
C THR A 397 6.48 15.53 -0.11
N ASP A 398 5.70 16.44 -0.69
CA ASP A 398 4.49 16.15 -1.46
C ASP A 398 4.85 15.86 -2.92
N ASP A 399 5.83 16.60 -3.45
CA ASP A 399 6.37 16.38 -4.78
C ASP A 399 7.66 15.57 -4.71
N VAL A 400 7.55 14.32 -5.16
CA VAL A 400 8.68 13.37 -5.23
C VAL A 400 9.34 13.38 -6.61
N THR A 401 8.74 14.05 -7.60
CA THR A 401 9.18 14.03 -9.01
C THR A 401 10.63 14.47 -9.18
N PRO A 402 11.08 15.60 -8.59
CA PRO A 402 12.46 16.03 -8.74
C PRO A 402 13.45 14.99 -8.20
N PHE A 403 13.10 14.30 -7.12
CA PHE A 403 13.97 13.29 -6.52
C PHE A 403 14.11 12.06 -7.40
N PHE A 404 13.02 11.60 -8.03
CA PHE A 404 13.06 10.51 -9.00
C PHE A 404 13.87 10.88 -10.25
N HIS A 405 13.78 12.12 -10.73
CA HIS A 405 14.56 12.56 -11.90
C HIS A 405 16.03 12.80 -11.58
N GLY A 406 16.35 13.31 -10.39
CA GLY A 406 17.71 13.65 -9.97
C GLY A 406 18.56 12.44 -9.53
N ALA A 407 17.92 11.35 -9.11
CA ALA A 407 18.58 10.14 -8.62
C ALA A 407 19.27 9.33 -9.72
N ASP A 408 20.23 8.49 -9.33
CA ASP A 408 20.94 7.57 -10.23
C ASP A 408 20.53 6.11 -10.03
N VAL A 409 20.15 5.73 -8.80
CA VAL A 409 19.67 4.38 -8.45
C VAL A 409 18.49 4.49 -7.48
N TYR A 410 17.48 3.64 -7.64
CA TYR A 410 16.40 3.48 -6.67
C TYR A 410 16.58 2.17 -5.88
N MET A 411 16.34 2.20 -4.57
CA MET A 411 16.38 1.02 -3.72
C MET A 411 15.12 0.88 -2.86
N SER A 412 14.58 -0.34 -2.80
CA SER A 412 13.46 -0.71 -1.94
C SER A 412 13.77 -2.02 -1.22
N ALA A 413 13.88 -1.97 0.10
CA ALA A 413 14.25 -3.10 0.95
C ALA A 413 13.08 -3.59 1.82
N SER A 414 11.83 -3.37 1.42
CA SER A 414 10.66 -3.71 2.25
C SER A 414 10.63 -5.21 2.59
N SER A 415 10.28 -5.57 3.84
CA SER A 415 10.10 -6.97 4.27
C SER A 415 8.80 -7.59 3.76
N THR A 416 7.79 -6.75 3.53
CA THR A 416 6.49 -7.09 2.94
C THR A 416 6.02 -5.89 2.13
N GLU A 417 5.29 -6.13 1.04
CA GLU A 417 4.74 -5.07 0.20
C GLU A 417 3.58 -5.61 -0.63
N ALA A 418 2.45 -4.90 -0.65
CA ALA A 418 1.26 -5.34 -1.38
C ALA A 418 1.36 -5.04 -2.88
N PHE A 419 1.98 -3.90 -3.20
CA PHE A 419 2.14 -3.41 -4.57
C PHE A 419 3.47 -2.68 -4.75
N GLY A 420 3.75 -1.66 -3.92
CA GLY A 420 4.96 -0.84 -4.03
C GLY A 420 4.84 0.25 -5.10
N LEU A 421 3.98 1.25 -4.86
CA LEU A 421 3.80 2.40 -5.77
C LEU A 421 5.12 3.12 -6.09
N ALA A 422 5.97 3.32 -5.09
CA ALA A 422 7.27 3.95 -5.28
C ALA A 422 8.21 3.13 -6.19
N ASN A 423 8.07 1.79 -6.19
CA ASN A 423 8.82 0.94 -7.12
C ASN A 423 8.35 1.22 -8.55
N LEU A 424 7.03 1.31 -8.79
CA LEU A 424 6.48 1.63 -10.11
C LEU A 424 6.86 3.05 -10.56
N GLU A 425 6.86 4.02 -9.65
CA GLU A 425 7.32 5.39 -9.91
C GLU A 425 8.79 5.42 -10.33
N ALA A 426 9.67 4.67 -9.65
CA ALA A 426 11.06 4.52 -10.06
C ALA A 426 11.19 3.98 -11.50
N LEU A 427 10.36 3.00 -11.87
CA LEU A 427 10.36 2.46 -13.22
C LEU A 427 9.87 3.48 -14.26
N CYS A 428 8.83 4.25 -13.92
CA CYS A 428 8.30 5.31 -14.79
C CYS A 428 9.34 6.41 -15.03
N ALA A 429 10.11 6.79 -14.01
CA ALA A 429 11.22 7.72 -14.13
C ALA A 429 12.43 7.14 -14.89
N GLY A 430 12.48 5.83 -15.15
CA GLY A 430 13.60 5.16 -15.81
C GLY A 430 14.82 4.98 -14.91
N LEU A 431 14.62 4.87 -13.59
CA LEU A 431 15.71 4.58 -12.66
C LEU A 431 16.07 3.09 -12.67
N PRO A 432 17.37 2.75 -12.69
CA PRO A 432 17.84 1.43 -12.28
C PRO A 432 17.36 1.16 -10.84
N ALA A 433 16.53 0.13 -10.67
CA ALA A 433 15.88 -0.17 -9.40
C ALA A 433 16.37 -1.49 -8.82
N ILE A 434 16.79 -1.50 -7.55
CA ILE A 434 17.01 -2.71 -6.75
C ILE A 434 15.81 -2.87 -5.81
N CYS A 435 15.11 -4.00 -5.90
CA CYS A 435 13.89 -4.23 -5.13
C CYS A 435 13.92 -5.60 -4.44
N SER A 436 13.53 -5.65 -3.17
CA SER A 436 13.29 -6.91 -2.47
C SER A 436 12.19 -7.71 -3.17
N ALA A 437 12.44 -8.99 -3.44
CA ALA A 437 11.49 -9.91 -4.06
C ALA A 437 10.42 -10.41 -3.08
N VAL A 438 9.63 -9.49 -2.53
CA VAL A 438 8.60 -9.76 -1.50
C VAL A 438 7.21 -9.41 -1.98
N GLY A 439 6.20 -10.11 -1.44
CA GLY A 439 4.80 -9.81 -1.65
C GLY A 439 4.41 -9.63 -3.12
N GLY A 440 3.81 -8.48 -3.44
CA GLY A 440 3.40 -8.11 -4.80
C GLY A 440 4.49 -7.48 -5.66
N VAL A 441 5.70 -7.23 -5.13
CA VAL A 441 6.76 -6.51 -5.85
C VAL A 441 7.18 -7.19 -7.16
N PRO A 442 7.34 -8.53 -7.23
CA PRO A 442 7.67 -9.19 -8.49
C PRO A 442 6.58 -9.04 -9.56
N GLU A 443 5.30 -9.00 -9.16
CA GLU A 443 4.17 -8.78 -10.08
C GLU A 443 4.17 -7.35 -10.63
N VAL A 444 4.58 -6.36 -9.85
CA VAL A 444 4.62 -4.95 -10.28
C VAL A 444 5.86 -4.69 -11.13
N THR A 445 7.03 -5.06 -10.64
CA THR A 445 8.30 -4.73 -11.29
C THR A 445 8.61 -5.62 -12.49
N GLY A 446 8.15 -6.88 -12.49
CA GLY A 446 8.54 -7.86 -13.52
C GLY A 446 10.05 -7.86 -13.72
N ASP A 447 10.50 -7.79 -14.97
CA ASP A 447 11.92 -7.67 -15.28
C ASP A 447 12.42 -6.21 -15.36
N GLY A 448 11.63 -5.23 -14.93
CA GLY A 448 11.99 -3.82 -14.95
C GLY A 448 12.94 -3.41 -13.82
N ALA A 449 13.03 -4.22 -12.76
CA ALA A 449 13.91 -3.99 -11.62
C ALA A 449 14.79 -5.21 -11.34
N TRP A 450 15.93 -4.99 -10.70
CA TRP A 450 16.78 -6.05 -10.17
C TRP A 450 16.18 -6.57 -8.86
N LEU A 451 15.47 -7.69 -8.97
CA LEU A 451 14.86 -8.36 -7.83
C LEU A 451 15.90 -9.14 -7.04
N VAL A 452 15.98 -8.87 -5.74
CA VAL A 452 16.97 -9.48 -4.83
C VAL A 452 16.30 -10.00 -3.55
N PRO A 453 16.88 -11.00 -2.87
CA PRO A 453 16.52 -11.32 -1.49
C PRO A 453 16.70 -10.09 -0.58
N ASN A 454 15.85 -10.01 0.44
CA ASN A 454 15.91 -8.91 1.40
C ASN A 454 16.97 -9.20 2.46
N ASP A 455 18.24 -9.02 2.11
CA ASP A 455 19.39 -9.09 3.01
C ASP A 455 20.43 -8.03 2.65
N THR A 456 21.17 -7.57 3.66
CA THR A 456 22.12 -6.47 3.50
C THR A 456 23.24 -6.81 2.51
N ASP A 457 23.75 -8.04 2.51
CA ASP A 457 24.91 -8.41 1.70
C ASP A 457 24.56 -8.41 0.21
N THR A 458 23.39 -8.93 -0.15
CA THR A 458 22.92 -8.92 -1.54
C THR A 458 22.61 -7.50 -2.00
N LEU A 459 21.96 -6.68 -1.17
CA LEU A 459 21.75 -5.25 -1.47
C LEU A 459 23.09 -4.54 -1.70
N THR A 460 24.09 -4.80 -0.86
CA THR A 460 25.43 -4.21 -0.95
C THR A 460 26.14 -4.57 -2.25
N ARG A 461 26.19 -5.85 -2.60
CA ARG A 461 26.84 -6.32 -3.84
C ARG A 461 26.13 -5.79 -5.10
N THR A 462 24.81 -5.76 -5.07
CA THR A 462 23.99 -5.30 -6.21
C THR A 462 24.15 -3.79 -6.41
N LEU A 463 24.15 -3.02 -5.31
CA LEU A 463 24.44 -1.58 -5.36
C LEU A 463 25.84 -1.34 -5.90
N ALA A 464 26.86 -2.06 -5.42
CA ALA A 464 28.24 -1.91 -5.90
C ALA A 464 28.36 -2.10 -7.41
N ALA A 465 27.67 -3.12 -7.97
CA ALA A 465 27.64 -3.36 -9.40
C ALA A 465 27.01 -2.17 -10.17
N LEU A 466 25.88 -1.64 -9.69
CA LEU A 466 25.24 -0.48 -10.32
C LEU A 466 26.05 0.81 -10.17
N LEU A 467 26.80 1.00 -9.08
CA LEU A 467 27.63 2.20 -8.91
C LEU A 467 28.87 2.16 -9.81
N ALA A 468 29.45 0.97 -10.04
CA ALA A 468 30.65 0.79 -10.84
C ALA A 468 30.42 0.85 -12.35
N ASP A 469 29.26 0.41 -12.85
CA ASP A 469 29.03 0.21 -14.28
C ASP A 469 27.87 1.05 -14.83
N GLU A 470 28.20 2.07 -15.63
CA GLU A 470 27.22 2.92 -16.30
C GLU A 470 26.42 2.19 -17.38
N SER A 471 27.03 1.23 -18.08
CA SER A 471 26.34 0.42 -19.08
C SER A 471 25.31 -0.49 -18.44
N LEU A 472 25.60 -1.01 -17.25
CA LEU A 472 24.66 -1.79 -16.45
C LEU A 472 23.50 -0.91 -15.95
N ARG A 473 23.77 0.33 -15.54
CA ARG A 473 22.69 1.30 -15.24
C ARG A 473 21.83 1.55 -16.48
N ALA A 474 22.43 1.81 -17.64
CA ALA A 474 21.68 2.03 -18.88
C ALA A 474 20.83 0.81 -19.27
N HIS A 475 21.35 -0.41 -19.07
CA HIS A 475 20.60 -1.65 -19.27
C HIS A 475 19.34 -1.69 -18.40
N TRP A 476 19.47 -1.44 -17.10
CA TRP A 476 18.33 -1.45 -16.18
C TRP A 476 17.36 -0.29 -16.41
N THR A 477 17.83 0.89 -16.81
CA THR A 477 16.98 1.99 -17.27
C THR A 477 16.11 1.57 -18.45
N ALA A 478 16.67 0.91 -19.46
CA ALA A 478 15.89 0.46 -20.62
C ALA A 478 14.80 -0.55 -20.22
N ARG A 479 15.12 -1.50 -19.34
CA ARG A 479 14.13 -2.47 -18.82
C ARG A 479 13.04 -1.80 -17.99
N ALA A 480 13.41 -0.84 -17.15
CA ALA A 480 12.48 -0.07 -16.33
C ALA A 480 11.44 0.67 -17.19
N LEU A 481 11.92 1.38 -18.23
CA LEU A 481 11.06 2.12 -19.16
C LEU A 481 10.16 1.19 -19.98
N ALA A 482 10.68 0.04 -20.45
CA ALA A 482 9.87 -0.95 -21.15
C ALA A 482 8.74 -1.49 -20.26
N ARG A 483 9.02 -1.77 -18.98
CA ARG A 483 8.01 -2.18 -18.01
C ARG A 483 6.96 -1.10 -17.78
N ALA A 484 7.39 0.15 -17.58
CA ALA A 484 6.50 1.28 -17.33
C ALA A 484 5.64 1.65 -18.54
N ALA A 485 6.13 1.46 -19.77
CA ALA A 485 5.39 1.71 -21.00
C ALA A 485 4.21 0.73 -21.17
N ALA A 486 4.36 -0.51 -20.71
CA ALA A 486 3.30 -1.53 -20.76
C ALA A 486 2.31 -1.44 -19.58
N TRP A 487 2.51 -0.52 -18.62
CA TRP A 487 1.65 -0.41 -17.44
C TRP A 487 0.32 0.27 -17.77
N PRO A 488 -0.83 -0.24 -17.27
CA PRO A 488 -2.16 0.29 -17.59
C PRO A 488 -2.34 1.76 -17.18
N ALA A 489 -2.98 2.53 -18.07
CA ALA A 489 -3.33 3.91 -17.82
C ALA A 489 -4.50 4.03 -16.82
N PRO A 490 -4.71 5.20 -16.21
CA PRO A 490 -5.86 5.46 -15.33
C PRO A 490 -7.22 5.07 -15.94
N GLU A 491 -7.40 5.26 -17.25
CA GLU A 491 -8.62 4.94 -17.97
C GLU A 491 -8.88 3.43 -18.03
N ASP A 492 -7.84 2.61 -18.20
CA ASP A 492 -7.95 1.15 -18.20
C ASP A 492 -8.38 0.63 -16.84
N ILE A 493 -7.77 1.15 -15.78
CA ILE A 493 -8.08 0.78 -14.40
C ILE A 493 -9.50 1.22 -14.03
N ALA A 494 -9.89 2.44 -14.40
CA ALA A 494 -11.24 2.94 -14.16
C ALA A 494 -12.31 2.09 -14.85
N ARG A 495 -12.10 1.71 -16.12
CA ARG A 495 -13.00 0.78 -16.82
C ARG A 495 -13.14 -0.55 -16.09
N LYS A 496 -12.04 -1.07 -15.53
CA LYS A 496 -12.05 -2.32 -14.74
C LYS A 496 -12.90 -2.18 -13.46
N TYR A 497 -12.75 -1.07 -12.73
CA TYR A 497 -13.60 -0.78 -11.57
C TYR A 497 -15.08 -0.76 -11.94
N VAL A 498 -15.43 0.00 -12.98
CA VAL A 498 -16.83 0.14 -13.42
C VAL A 498 -17.41 -1.19 -13.89
N ALA A 499 -16.65 -2.00 -14.65
CA ALA A 499 -17.09 -3.31 -15.09
C ALA A 499 -17.40 -4.25 -13.91
N ILE A 500 -16.58 -4.21 -12.84
CA ILE A 500 -16.83 -5.01 -11.63
C ILE A 500 -18.12 -4.54 -10.94
N TYR A 501 -18.36 -3.23 -10.84
CA TYR A 501 -19.60 -2.72 -10.27
C TYR A 501 -20.83 -3.04 -11.13
N GLN A 502 -20.70 -3.05 -12.46
CA GLN A 502 -21.81 -3.40 -13.36
C GLN A 502 -22.19 -4.88 -13.28
N ALA A 503 -21.22 -5.77 -13.03
CA ALA A 503 -21.46 -7.19 -12.83
C ALA A 503 -22.02 -7.52 -11.43
N ALA A 504 -21.98 -6.55 -10.51
CA ALA A 504 -22.49 -6.62 -9.16
C ALA A 504 -23.98 -6.29 -9.09
#